data_AF-A0A953ERQ7-F1
#
_entry.id   AF-A0A953ERQ7-F1
#
_cell.length_a   1.000
_cell.length_b   1.000
_cell.length_c   1.000
_cell.angle_alpha   90.00
_cell.angle_beta   90.00
_cell.angle_gamma   90.00
#
_symmetry.space_group_name_H-M   'P 1'
#
loop_
_entity.id
_entity.type
_entity.pdbx_description
1 polymer ?
#
loop_
_entity_poly.entity_id
_entity_poly.type
_entity_poly.pdbx_seq_one_letter_code
_entity_poly.pdbx_strand_id
1 'polypeptide(L)'
;VLPLSHDEVVHGKASLVSKMAGDDWQRRANLRLLYGHQFTSPGVPLVFMGGELAMNEEWDHISALPWHLLQYRTHSGMQAWVAELNRLLRTSVALADDGRLPGRFEWIDCNDRSNSVIAWVRRAEQPGSERLMVANFTPTPHQGYRIGAPRSGTWHLIANSDEERWGGSDYFTPSRYETVSESTGTWQHSMSITLPPLALIVLSTQPPSPGVHP
;
A
#
# COMPACT_ATOMS: atom_id res chain seq x y z
N VAL A 1 0.07 3.60 17.56
CA VAL A 1 1.26 3.78 16.71
C VAL A 1 1.61 2.43 16.12
N LEU A 2 2.02 2.37 14.85
CA LEU A 2 2.45 1.17 14.13
C LEU A 2 3.95 1.28 13.85
N PRO A 3 4.84 0.87 14.76
CA PRO A 3 6.26 1.18 14.67
C PRO A 3 7.06 0.15 13.86
N LEU A 4 7.88 0.67 12.95
CA LEU A 4 9.09 0.02 12.42
C LEU A 4 10.28 0.87 12.89
N SER A 5 10.69 0.67 14.16
CA SER A 5 11.67 1.51 14.85
C SER A 5 13.12 1.06 14.61
N HIS A 6 14.07 1.82 15.17
CA HIS A 6 15.50 1.52 15.14
C HIS A 6 15.84 0.12 15.68
N ASP A 7 15.18 -0.33 16.74
CA ASP A 7 15.39 -1.65 17.36
C ASP A 7 15.16 -2.81 16.41
N GLU A 8 14.38 -2.59 15.35
CA GLU A 8 14.04 -3.62 14.38
C GLU A 8 15.10 -3.76 13.28
N VAL A 9 16.08 -2.87 13.17
CA VAL A 9 17.05 -2.84 12.05
C VAL A 9 18.51 -2.86 12.50
N VAL A 10 18.77 -3.47 13.65
CA VAL A 10 20.08 -3.59 14.30
C VAL A 10 20.32 -5.00 14.85
N HIS A 11 21.54 -5.25 15.32
CA HIS A 11 21.91 -6.44 16.10
C HIS A 11 21.66 -7.77 15.37
N GLY A 12 21.93 -7.83 14.08
CA GLY A 12 21.78 -9.05 13.27
C GLY A 12 20.35 -9.29 12.79
N LYS A 13 19.42 -8.35 13.02
CA LYS A 13 18.02 -8.45 12.54
C LYS A 13 17.88 -8.09 11.05
N ALA A 14 18.93 -7.61 10.40
CA ALA A 14 18.95 -7.04 9.06
C ALA A 14 18.07 -5.79 8.89
N SER A 15 18.29 -5.06 7.79
CA SER A 15 17.43 -3.96 7.38
C SER A 15 16.05 -4.44 6.92
N LEU A 16 15.07 -3.54 6.83
CA LEU A 16 13.71 -3.91 6.41
C LEU A 16 13.67 -4.55 5.01
N VAL A 17 14.43 -4.06 4.04
CA VAL A 17 14.47 -4.65 2.70
C VAL A 17 15.17 -6.01 2.70
N SER A 18 16.21 -6.16 3.54
CA SER A 18 16.99 -7.40 3.64
C SER A 18 16.24 -8.53 4.36
N LYS A 19 15.19 -8.21 5.12
CA LYS A 19 14.25 -9.19 5.69
C LYS A 19 13.26 -9.76 4.67
N MET A 20 13.07 -9.09 3.53
CA MET A 20 12.10 -9.52 2.54
C MET A 20 12.59 -10.74 1.77
N ALA A 21 11.66 -11.60 1.35
CA ALA A 21 11.97 -12.77 0.54
C ALA A 21 12.11 -12.42 -0.95
N GLY A 22 12.82 -13.27 -1.68
CA GLY A 22 12.97 -13.17 -3.13
C GLY A 22 14.24 -12.47 -3.61
N ASP A 23 14.27 -12.18 -4.91
CA ASP A 23 15.31 -11.37 -5.55
C ASP A 23 15.23 -9.88 -5.16
N ASP A 24 16.18 -9.04 -5.61
CA ASP A 24 16.20 -7.61 -5.22
C ASP A 24 14.91 -6.87 -5.59
N TRP A 25 14.30 -7.19 -6.74
CA TRP A 25 13.03 -6.58 -7.15
C TRP A 25 11.90 -7.01 -6.21
N GLN A 26 11.78 -8.32 -5.93
CA GLN A 26 10.77 -8.86 -5.04
C GLN A 26 10.92 -8.32 -3.61
N ARG A 27 12.16 -8.15 -3.13
CA ARG A 27 12.42 -7.58 -1.81
C ARG A 27 11.91 -6.14 -1.69
N ARG A 28 12.17 -5.32 -2.71
CA ARG A 28 11.70 -3.94 -2.75
C ARG A 28 10.18 -3.85 -2.97
N ALA A 29 9.60 -4.75 -3.76
CA ALA A 29 8.16 -4.86 -3.92
C ALA A 29 7.46 -5.21 -2.60
N ASN A 30 7.97 -6.22 -1.88
CA ASN A 30 7.50 -6.56 -0.54
C ASN A 30 7.61 -5.38 0.44
N LEU A 31 8.70 -4.59 0.37
CA LEU A 31 8.85 -3.42 1.23
C LEU A 31 7.84 -2.31 0.88
N ARG A 32 7.60 -2.03 -0.41
CA ARG A 32 6.55 -1.08 -0.83
C ARG A 32 5.17 -1.54 -0.38
N LEU A 33 4.88 -2.83 -0.51
CA LEU A 33 3.65 -3.47 -0.03
C LEU A 33 3.50 -3.35 1.48
N LEU A 34 4.55 -3.65 2.26
CA LEU A 34 4.55 -3.49 3.71
C LEU A 34 4.23 -2.04 4.11
N TYR A 35 4.88 -1.06 3.48
CA TYR A 35 4.60 0.35 3.76
C TYR A 35 3.19 0.75 3.34
N GLY A 36 2.71 0.30 2.19
CA GLY A 36 1.31 0.52 1.77
C GLY A 36 0.33 -0.01 2.82
N HIS A 37 0.55 -1.24 3.28
CA HIS A 37 -0.27 -1.86 4.31
C HIS A 37 -0.19 -1.10 5.65
N GLN A 38 1.01 -0.74 6.11
CA GLN A 38 1.23 0.01 7.34
C GLN A 38 0.52 1.38 7.32
N PHE A 39 0.66 2.15 6.24
CA PHE A 39 0.12 3.52 6.14
C PHE A 39 -1.39 3.57 5.93
N THR A 40 -2.01 2.47 5.48
CA THR A 40 -3.45 2.40 5.25
C THR A 40 -4.19 1.56 6.30
N SER A 41 -3.46 0.92 7.22
CA SER A 41 -3.99 0.27 8.41
C SER A 41 -4.43 1.28 9.48
N PRO A 42 -5.35 0.91 10.39
CA PRO A 42 -5.71 1.76 11.52
C PRO A 42 -4.52 2.03 12.44
N GLY A 43 -4.20 3.31 12.67
CA GLY A 43 -3.13 3.75 13.56
C GLY A 43 -2.09 4.64 12.86
N VAL A 44 -1.28 5.34 13.65
CA VAL A 44 -0.25 6.26 13.14
C VAL A 44 1.01 5.47 12.73
N PRO A 45 1.44 5.52 11.45
CA PRO A 45 2.64 4.83 11.01
C PRO A 45 3.91 5.51 11.54
N LEU A 46 4.94 4.70 11.82
CA LEU A 46 6.29 5.17 12.17
C LEU A 46 7.30 4.32 11.41
N VAL A 47 8.17 4.98 10.66
CA VAL A 47 9.30 4.37 9.94
C VAL A 47 10.57 5.08 10.40
N PHE A 48 11.54 4.31 10.89
CA PHE A 48 12.83 4.85 11.32
C PHE A 48 13.69 5.29 10.12
N MET A 49 14.54 6.30 10.36
CA MET A 49 15.40 6.88 9.32
C MET A 49 16.24 5.82 8.60
N GLY A 50 16.39 5.97 7.29
CA GLY A 50 17.03 4.98 6.42
C GLY A 50 16.06 3.91 5.89
N GLY A 51 14.91 3.69 6.54
CA GLY A 51 13.85 2.82 6.03
C GLY A 51 13.28 3.31 4.70
N GLU A 52 13.07 4.63 4.59
CA GLU A 52 12.62 5.30 3.36
C GLU A 52 13.64 5.21 2.21
N LEU A 53 14.91 4.91 2.51
CA LEU A 53 15.95 4.71 1.52
C LEU A 53 16.03 3.26 1.03
N ALA A 54 15.33 2.30 1.67
CA ALA A 54 15.52 0.87 1.46
C ALA A 54 17.01 0.47 1.45
N MET A 55 17.76 0.93 2.46
CA MET A 55 19.17 0.55 2.65
C MET A 55 19.30 -0.95 2.94
N ASN A 56 20.33 -1.59 2.39
CA ASN A 56 20.50 -3.05 2.50
C ASN A 56 21.18 -3.43 3.82
N GLU A 57 22.01 -2.52 4.33
CA GLU A 57 22.79 -2.64 5.54
C GLU A 57 21.93 -2.37 6.78
N GLU A 58 22.33 -2.94 7.92
CA GLU A 58 21.77 -2.55 9.22
C GLU A 58 22.10 -1.10 9.56
N TRP A 59 21.29 -0.51 10.44
CA TRP A 59 21.61 0.82 10.95
C TRP A 59 22.84 0.78 11.85
N ASP A 60 23.80 1.65 11.55
CA ASP A 60 24.98 1.88 12.36
C ASP A 60 24.90 3.29 12.96
N HIS A 61 24.98 3.37 14.29
CA HIS A 61 24.94 4.62 15.03
C HIS A 61 26.24 5.44 14.90
N ILE A 62 27.34 4.82 14.44
CA ILE A 62 28.63 5.48 14.23
C ILE A 62 28.66 6.18 12.87
N SER A 63 28.02 5.59 11.87
CA SER A 63 28.07 6.02 10.48
C SER A 63 26.86 6.88 10.08
N ALA A 64 27.06 7.77 9.11
CA ALA A 64 25.94 8.50 8.50
C ALA A 64 25.10 7.55 7.60
N LEU A 65 23.82 7.89 7.40
CA LEU A 65 22.99 7.19 6.44
C LEU A 65 23.61 7.28 5.02
N PRO A 66 23.50 6.21 4.21
CA PRO A 66 24.09 6.16 2.88
C PRO A 66 23.25 6.96 1.86
N TRP A 67 23.21 8.28 1.99
CA TRP A 67 22.41 9.18 1.13
C TRP A 67 22.73 9.06 -0.37
N HIS A 68 23.93 8.62 -0.71
CA HIS A 68 24.35 8.33 -2.08
C HIS A 68 23.47 7.26 -2.76
N LEU A 69 22.70 6.45 -2.01
CA LEU A 69 21.77 5.49 -2.61
C LEU A 69 20.67 6.17 -3.43
N LEU A 70 20.29 7.42 -3.12
CA LEU A 70 19.25 8.16 -3.86
C LEU A 70 19.62 8.49 -5.31
N GLN A 71 20.88 8.27 -5.71
CA GLN A 71 21.32 8.32 -7.11
C GLN A 71 20.70 7.20 -7.95
N TYR A 72 20.29 6.11 -7.32
CA TYR A 72 19.74 4.92 -7.99
C TYR A 72 18.21 4.92 -7.90
N ARG A 73 17.54 4.65 -9.04
CA ARG A 73 16.08 4.69 -9.16
C ARG A 73 15.34 3.80 -8.16
N THR A 74 15.92 2.66 -7.80
CA THR A 74 15.31 1.71 -6.85
C THR A 74 15.17 2.30 -5.43
N HIS A 75 16.09 3.16 -5.03
CA HIS A 75 16.09 3.79 -3.70
C HIS A 75 15.31 5.11 -3.71
N SER A 76 15.50 5.95 -4.73
CA SER A 76 14.71 7.18 -4.87
C SER A 76 13.22 6.89 -5.11
N GLY A 77 12.89 5.81 -5.82
CA GLY A 77 11.52 5.32 -5.98
C GLY A 77 10.87 4.88 -4.66
N MET A 78 11.63 4.23 -3.77
CA MET A 78 11.13 3.90 -2.42
C MET A 78 10.84 5.16 -1.60
N GLN A 79 11.77 6.12 -1.60
CA GLN A 79 11.59 7.37 -0.89
C GLN A 79 10.36 8.13 -1.41
N ALA A 80 10.19 8.15 -2.73
CA ALA A 80 9.07 8.81 -3.37
C ALA A 80 7.73 8.08 -3.08
N TRP A 81 7.73 6.75 -2.97
CA TRP A 81 6.56 5.98 -2.51
C TRP A 81 6.19 6.33 -1.07
N VAL A 82 7.16 6.43 -0.16
CA VAL A 82 6.91 6.87 1.22
C VAL A 82 6.37 8.31 1.26
N ALA A 83 6.86 9.19 0.38
CA ALA A 83 6.32 10.56 0.26
C ALA A 83 4.86 10.57 -0.23
N GLU A 84 4.52 9.69 -1.18
CA GLU A 84 3.15 9.53 -1.69
C GLU A 84 2.21 8.97 -0.61
N LEU A 85 2.64 7.96 0.15
CA LEU A 85 1.89 7.44 1.29
C LEU A 85 1.62 8.52 2.34
N ASN A 86 2.62 9.36 2.64
CA ASN A 86 2.43 10.52 3.50
C ASN A 86 1.44 11.53 2.91
N ARG A 87 1.45 11.76 1.59
CA ARG A 87 0.47 12.62 0.91
C ARG A 87 -0.94 12.05 1.06
N LEU A 88 -1.13 10.75 0.82
CA LEU A 88 -2.43 10.07 0.98
C LEU A 88 -2.94 10.18 2.42
N LEU A 89 -2.08 9.95 3.41
CA LEU A 89 -2.44 10.05 4.82
C LEU A 89 -2.90 11.47 5.20
N ARG A 90 -2.21 12.51 4.71
CA ARG A 90 -2.58 13.92 4.98
C ARG A 90 -3.81 14.41 4.21
N THR A 91 -4.11 13.82 3.05
CA THR A 91 -5.18 14.30 2.16
C THR A 91 -6.45 13.44 2.22
N SER A 92 -6.40 12.27 2.87
CA SER A 92 -7.57 11.42 3.10
C SER A 92 -7.99 11.46 4.56
N VAL A 93 -9.16 12.04 4.82
CA VAL A 93 -9.79 12.03 6.16
C VAL A 93 -10.01 10.59 6.65
N ALA A 94 -10.28 9.64 5.75
CA ALA A 94 -10.47 8.24 6.10
C ALA A 94 -9.18 7.54 6.56
N LEU A 95 -8.03 7.90 5.98
CA LEU A 95 -6.74 7.31 6.37
C LEU A 95 -6.14 8.00 7.60
N ALA A 96 -6.40 9.30 7.79
CA ALA A 96 -5.91 10.08 8.93
C ALA A 96 -6.47 9.64 10.28
N ASP A 97 -7.60 8.90 10.29
CA ASP A 97 -8.17 8.32 11.50
C ASP A 97 -7.19 7.33 12.16
N ASP A 98 -7.03 7.41 13.49
CA ASP A 98 -6.06 6.59 14.23
C ASP A 98 -6.63 5.23 14.67
N GLY A 99 -7.83 4.87 14.19
CA GLY A 99 -8.50 3.60 14.46
C GLY A 99 -9.32 3.58 15.75
N ARG A 100 -9.42 4.68 16.49
CA ARG A 100 -10.21 4.73 17.73
C ARG A 100 -11.71 4.89 17.49
N LEU A 101 -12.10 5.39 16.32
CA LEU A 101 -13.50 5.60 15.98
C LEU A 101 -14.11 4.29 15.43
N PRO A 102 -15.23 3.80 16.02
CA PRO A 102 -15.92 2.64 15.50
C PRO A 102 -16.39 2.83 14.04
N GLY A 103 -16.36 1.75 13.25
CA GLY A 103 -16.87 1.75 11.88
C GLY A 103 -16.00 2.48 10.84
N ARG A 104 -14.79 2.93 11.20
CA ARG A 104 -13.83 3.57 10.26
C ARG A 104 -12.95 2.59 9.51
N PHE A 105 -12.94 1.33 9.94
CA PHE A 105 -12.24 0.22 9.31
C PHE A 105 -13.20 -0.96 9.21
N GLU A 106 -13.17 -1.65 8.07
CA GLU A 106 -13.91 -2.89 7.87
C GLU A 106 -13.18 -3.78 6.87
N TRP A 107 -13.16 -5.09 7.14
CA TRP A 107 -12.63 -6.07 6.20
C TRP A 107 -13.59 -6.23 5.02
N ILE A 108 -13.05 -6.23 3.81
CA ILE A 108 -13.77 -6.70 2.62
C ILE A 108 -13.59 -8.21 2.50
N ASP A 109 -12.32 -8.65 2.55
CA ASP A 109 -11.92 -10.06 2.62
C ASP A 109 -10.55 -10.16 3.30
N CYS A 110 -10.42 -11.06 4.27
CA CYS A 110 -9.15 -11.40 4.91
C CYS A 110 -8.94 -12.93 5.02
N ASN A 111 -9.77 -13.71 4.32
CA ASN A 111 -9.79 -15.16 4.41
C ASN A 111 -9.20 -15.85 3.16
N ASP A 112 -8.85 -15.11 2.10
CA ASP A 112 -8.24 -15.66 0.88
C ASP A 112 -6.75 -16.03 1.09
N ARG A 113 -6.54 -17.06 1.91
CA ARG A 113 -5.23 -17.65 2.19
C ARG A 113 -4.59 -18.25 0.94
N SER A 114 -5.39 -18.76 0.01
CA SER A 114 -4.91 -19.45 -1.19
C SER A 114 -4.17 -18.49 -2.13
N ASN A 115 -4.70 -17.27 -2.29
CA ASN A 115 -4.04 -16.23 -3.09
C ASN A 115 -3.19 -15.26 -2.25
N SER A 116 -3.23 -15.37 -0.92
CA SER A 116 -2.61 -14.40 0.00
C SER A 116 -3.02 -12.97 -0.35
N VAL A 117 -4.33 -12.77 -0.54
CA VAL A 117 -4.92 -11.46 -0.79
C VAL A 117 -5.72 -11.04 0.42
N ILE A 118 -5.56 -9.78 0.83
CA ILE A 118 -6.46 -9.16 1.80
C ILE A 118 -6.97 -7.82 1.25
N ALA A 119 -8.20 -7.49 1.60
CA ALA A 119 -8.87 -6.27 1.20
C ALA A 119 -9.64 -5.67 2.38
N TRP A 120 -9.55 -4.35 2.53
CA TRP A 120 -10.23 -3.62 3.61
C TRP A 120 -10.62 -2.23 3.14
N VAL A 121 -11.60 -1.64 3.82
CA VAL A 121 -12.03 -0.26 3.57
C VAL A 121 -11.77 0.61 4.78
N ARG A 122 -11.25 1.80 4.52
CA ARG A 122 -11.21 2.92 5.46
C ARG A 122 -12.25 3.94 5.01
N ARG A 123 -13.01 4.49 5.96
CA ARG A 123 -14.05 5.48 5.65
C ARG A 123 -14.19 6.51 6.77
N ALA A 124 -14.56 7.73 6.43
CA ALA A 124 -14.98 8.76 7.37
C ALA A 124 -16.50 8.98 7.26
N GLU A 125 -17.04 9.92 8.04
CA GLU A 125 -18.46 10.28 7.99
C GLU A 125 -18.87 10.88 6.65
N GLN A 126 -17.93 11.58 6.01
CA GLN A 126 -18.17 12.26 4.74
C GLN A 126 -18.42 11.23 3.62
N PRO A 127 -19.53 11.34 2.87
CA PRO A 127 -19.73 10.51 1.69
C PRO A 127 -18.59 10.66 0.68
N GLY A 128 -18.13 9.55 0.09
CA GLY A 128 -17.01 9.57 -0.87
C GLY A 128 -15.63 9.53 -0.22
N SER A 129 -15.57 9.53 1.11
CA SER A 129 -14.31 9.38 1.86
C SER A 129 -13.75 7.97 1.81
N GLU A 130 -14.50 6.99 1.30
CA GLU A 130 -14.08 5.59 1.26
C GLU A 130 -12.75 5.42 0.51
N ARG A 131 -11.85 4.66 1.10
CA ARG A 131 -10.61 4.17 0.53
C ARG A 131 -10.61 2.66 0.66
N LEU A 132 -10.63 1.99 -0.47
CA LEU A 132 -10.62 0.54 -0.55
C LEU A 132 -9.20 0.10 -0.90
N MET A 133 -8.58 -0.66 -0.01
CA MET A 133 -7.24 -1.21 -0.20
C MET A 133 -7.36 -2.66 -0.57
N VAL A 134 -6.52 -3.11 -1.50
CA VAL A 134 -6.36 -4.52 -1.85
C VAL A 134 -4.88 -4.81 -1.96
N ALA A 135 -4.41 -5.79 -1.21
CA ALA A 135 -3.01 -6.18 -1.12
C ALA A 135 -2.85 -7.62 -1.62
N ASN A 136 -1.95 -7.82 -2.59
CA ASN A 136 -1.52 -9.12 -3.06
C ASN A 136 -0.12 -9.42 -2.49
N PHE A 137 -0.03 -10.38 -1.57
CA PHE A 137 1.23 -10.77 -0.93
C PHE A 137 1.99 -11.87 -1.67
N THR A 138 1.64 -12.18 -2.91
CA THR A 138 2.41 -13.11 -3.76
C THR A 138 2.93 -12.43 -5.03
N PRO A 139 4.00 -12.96 -5.65
CA PRO A 139 4.49 -12.48 -6.94
C PRO A 139 3.59 -12.89 -8.12
N THR A 140 2.48 -13.59 -7.88
CA THR A 140 1.54 -13.97 -8.93
C THR A 140 0.51 -12.85 -9.11
N PRO A 141 0.46 -12.16 -10.27
CA PRO A 141 -0.58 -11.18 -10.52
C PRO A 141 -1.93 -11.85 -10.75
N HIS A 142 -3.02 -11.12 -10.51
CA HIS A 142 -4.38 -11.60 -10.77
C HIS A 142 -5.11 -10.66 -11.73
N GLN A 143 -5.70 -11.22 -12.78
CA GLN A 143 -6.65 -10.51 -13.64
C GLN A 143 -8.06 -10.97 -13.35
N GLY A 144 -9.01 -10.03 -13.40
CA GLY A 144 -10.42 -10.32 -13.19
C GLY A 144 -10.76 -10.74 -11.75
N TYR A 145 -9.87 -10.47 -10.79
CA TYR A 145 -10.04 -10.85 -9.38
C TYR A 145 -11.27 -10.16 -8.80
N ARG A 146 -12.22 -10.93 -8.29
CA ARG A 146 -13.52 -10.43 -7.84
C ARG A 146 -13.46 -10.03 -6.36
N ILE A 147 -13.84 -8.79 -6.05
CA ILE A 147 -13.93 -8.32 -4.65
C ILE A 147 -15.27 -7.66 -4.37
N GLY A 148 -15.69 -7.72 -3.10
CA GLY A 148 -16.84 -6.97 -2.61
C GLY A 148 -16.58 -5.46 -2.61
N ALA A 149 -17.65 -4.69 -2.83
CA ALA A 149 -17.61 -3.23 -2.89
C ALA A 149 -18.62 -2.63 -1.90
N PRO A 150 -18.20 -1.72 -0.99
CA PRO A 150 -19.11 -1.08 -0.03
C PRO A 150 -20.20 -0.20 -0.64
N ARG A 151 -19.99 0.24 -1.88
CA ARG A 151 -20.89 1.14 -2.59
C ARG A 151 -20.83 0.83 -4.08
N SER A 152 -21.96 0.92 -4.76
CA SER A 152 -22.03 0.91 -6.21
C SER A 152 -21.41 2.16 -6.84
N GLY A 153 -21.04 2.05 -8.11
CA GLY A 153 -20.49 3.12 -8.93
C GLY A 153 -19.08 2.83 -9.41
N THR A 154 -18.39 3.90 -9.80
CA THR A 154 -17.02 3.86 -10.31
C THR A 154 -16.02 4.04 -9.18
N TRP A 155 -15.02 3.17 -9.14
CA TRP A 155 -13.88 3.26 -8.22
C TRP A 155 -12.60 3.53 -8.99
N HIS A 156 -11.93 4.63 -8.68
CA HIS A 156 -10.71 5.09 -9.33
C HIS A 156 -9.48 4.57 -8.59
N LEU A 157 -8.48 4.13 -9.36
CA LEU A 157 -7.15 3.84 -8.85
C LEU A 157 -6.46 5.15 -8.47
N ILE A 158 -6.18 5.34 -7.17
CA ILE A 158 -5.54 6.56 -6.66
C ILE A 158 -4.09 6.32 -6.22
N ALA A 159 -3.68 5.07 -6.02
CA ALA A 159 -2.29 4.69 -5.76
C ALA A 159 -2.07 3.21 -6.11
N ASN A 160 -0.91 2.90 -6.68
CA ASN A 160 -0.47 1.52 -6.94
C ASN A 160 1.03 1.40 -6.58
N SER A 161 1.36 0.52 -5.64
CA SER A 161 2.74 0.33 -5.22
C SER A 161 3.63 -0.37 -6.26
N ASP A 162 3.05 -0.85 -7.36
CA ASP A 162 3.76 -1.48 -8.50
C ASP A 162 4.04 -0.52 -9.67
N GLU A 163 3.70 0.76 -9.58
CA GLU A 163 4.02 1.72 -10.64
C GLU A 163 5.55 1.85 -10.85
N GLU A 164 5.98 2.03 -12.10
CA GLU A 164 7.40 2.15 -12.46
C GLU A 164 8.12 3.25 -11.68
N ARG A 165 7.43 4.38 -11.41
CA ARG A 165 7.99 5.53 -10.66
C ARG A 165 8.41 5.19 -9.22
N TRP A 166 7.93 4.07 -8.67
CA TRP A 166 8.35 3.53 -7.37
C TRP A 166 9.34 2.36 -7.48
N GLY A 167 9.72 1.99 -8.71
CA GLY A 167 10.52 0.79 -9.01
C GLY A 167 9.70 -0.51 -9.02
N GLY A 168 8.40 -0.43 -9.31
CA GLY A 168 7.56 -1.60 -9.59
C GLY A 168 7.68 -2.10 -11.03
N SER A 169 6.90 -3.14 -11.36
CA SER A 169 6.90 -3.76 -12.70
C SER A 169 6.04 -3.03 -13.72
N ASP A 170 5.25 -2.05 -13.28
CA ASP A 170 4.24 -1.36 -14.08
C ASP A 170 3.23 -2.34 -14.71
N TYR A 171 2.84 -3.36 -13.94
CA TYR A 171 1.85 -4.32 -14.41
C TYR A 171 0.54 -3.59 -14.75
N PHE A 172 0.00 -3.86 -15.93
CA PHE A 172 -1.18 -3.15 -16.44
C PHE A 172 -2.32 -3.18 -15.41
N THR A 173 -2.67 -2.00 -14.91
CA THR A 173 -3.71 -1.83 -13.89
C THR A 173 -4.68 -0.74 -14.35
N PRO A 174 -5.96 -1.07 -14.64
CA PRO A 174 -6.95 -0.09 -15.04
C PRO A 174 -7.06 1.08 -14.05
N SER A 175 -7.22 2.30 -14.59
CA SER A 175 -7.36 3.52 -13.79
C SER A 175 -8.71 3.65 -13.07
N ARG A 176 -9.70 2.83 -13.45
CA ARG A 176 -11.00 2.74 -12.79
C ARG A 176 -11.63 1.35 -12.96
N TYR A 177 -12.52 1.03 -12.04
CA TYR A 177 -13.32 -0.19 -12.02
C TYR A 177 -14.79 0.15 -11.79
N GLU A 178 -15.68 -0.51 -12.52
CA GLU A 178 -17.11 -0.36 -12.35
C GLU A 178 -17.64 -1.51 -11.48
N THR A 179 -18.52 -1.18 -10.52
CA THR A 179 -19.21 -2.21 -9.75
C THR A 179 -20.37 -2.81 -10.53
N VAL A 180 -20.70 -4.06 -10.24
CA VAL A 180 -21.95 -4.72 -10.65
C VAL A 180 -22.76 -5.13 -9.43
N SER A 181 -24.06 -5.33 -9.62
CA SER A 181 -24.99 -5.83 -8.59
C SER A 181 -24.91 -7.35 -8.46
N GLU A 182 -23.71 -7.86 -8.19
CA GLU A 182 -23.44 -9.27 -7.88
C GLU A 182 -22.82 -9.35 -6.50
N SER A 183 -23.41 -10.16 -5.62
CA SER A 183 -22.92 -10.28 -4.24
C SER A 183 -21.60 -11.03 -4.17
N THR A 184 -20.73 -10.60 -3.26
CA THR A 184 -19.45 -11.28 -2.97
C THR A 184 -19.19 -11.15 -1.47
N GLY A 185 -19.15 -12.28 -0.76
CA GLY A 185 -19.16 -12.29 0.70
C GLY A 185 -20.43 -11.63 1.25
N THR A 186 -20.27 -10.64 2.12
CA THR A 186 -21.37 -9.86 2.72
C THR A 186 -21.77 -8.64 1.90
N TRP A 187 -21.05 -8.34 0.82
CA TRP A 187 -21.23 -7.12 0.01
C TRP A 187 -22.23 -7.35 -1.12
N GLN A 188 -23.18 -6.43 -1.28
CA GLN A 188 -24.22 -6.48 -2.32
C GLN A 188 -23.71 -6.12 -3.72
N HIS A 189 -22.59 -5.39 -3.77
CA HIS A 189 -21.92 -5.02 -5.00
C HIS A 189 -20.53 -5.63 -5.02
N SER A 190 -20.02 -5.85 -6.23
CA SER A 190 -18.67 -6.34 -6.43
C SER A 190 -18.04 -5.73 -7.66
N MET A 191 -16.73 -5.84 -7.79
CA MET A 191 -15.96 -5.38 -8.94
C MET A 191 -14.91 -6.42 -9.32
N SER A 192 -14.64 -6.52 -10.62
CA SER A 192 -13.57 -7.34 -11.17
C SER A 192 -12.34 -6.47 -11.37
N ILE A 193 -11.28 -6.72 -10.59
CA ILE A 193 -10.09 -5.88 -10.52
C ILE A 193 -8.84 -6.60 -11.01
N THR A 194 -7.81 -5.82 -11.30
CA THR A 194 -6.47 -6.33 -11.58
C THR A 194 -5.58 -6.09 -10.36
N LEU A 195 -4.89 -7.13 -9.91
CA LEU A 195 -3.94 -7.08 -8.80
C LEU A 195 -2.52 -7.29 -9.34
N PRO A 196 -1.65 -6.27 -9.25
CA PRO A 196 -0.24 -6.44 -9.56
C PRO A 196 0.47 -7.43 -8.61
N PRO A 197 1.65 -7.94 -8.99
CA PRO A 197 2.43 -8.83 -8.14
C PRO A 197 3.04 -8.07 -6.95
N LEU A 198 2.98 -8.64 -5.74
CA LEU A 198 3.56 -8.07 -4.52
C LEU A 198 3.21 -6.58 -4.32
N ALA A 199 1.92 -6.25 -4.44
CA ALA A 199 1.48 -4.87 -4.51
C ALA A 199 0.23 -4.58 -3.69
N LEU A 200 0.12 -3.32 -3.29
CA LEU A 200 -1.07 -2.72 -2.73
C LEU A 200 -1.61 -1.69 -3.70
N ILE A 201 -2.91 -1.80 -4.00
CA ILE A 201 -3.66 -0.76 -4.71
C ILE A 201 -4.62 -0.07 -3.76
N VAL A 202 -4.84 1.22 -3.99
CA VAL A 202 -5.84 2.02 -3.28
C VAL A 202 -6.86 2.55 -4.27
N LEU A 203 -8.12 2.27 -4.01
CA LEU A 203 -9.27 2.69 -4.80
C LEU A 203 -10.11 3.73 -4.04
N SER A 204 -10.71 4.66 -4.78
CA SER A 204 -11.64 5.66 -4.23
C SER A 204 -12.83 5.89 -5.15
N THR A 205 -13.99 6.19 -4.58
CA THR A 205 -15.16 6.64 -5.35
C THR A 205 -15.02 8.07 -5.88
N GLN A 206 -14.00 8.80 -5.43
CA GLN A 206 -13.64 10.10 -5.98
C GLN A 206 -12.47 9.94 -6.97
N PRO A 207 -12.49 10.66 -8.10
CA PRO A 207 -11.35 10.67 -9.00
C PRO A 207 -10.12 11.25 -8.28
N PRO A 208 -8.90 10.86 -8.67
CA PRO A 208 -7.69 11.48 -8.15
C PRO A 208 -7.74 13.00 -8.40
N SER A 209 -7.39 13.79 -7.39
CA SER A 209 -7.36 15.25 -7.52
C SER A 209 -6.45 15.66 -8.69
N PRO A 210 -6.94 16.48 -9.66
CA PRO A 210 -6.09 16.94 -10.74
C PRO A 210 -4.99 17.84 -10.18
N GLY A 211 -3.73 17.39 -10.30
CA GLY A 211 -2.55 18.20 -10.03
C GLY A 211 -1.92 17.99 -8.65
N VAL A 212 -1.17 16.89 -8.49
CA VAL A 212 0.15 16.89 -7.84
C VAL A 212 0.95 15.74 -8.48
N HIS A 213 1.44 15.96 -9.69
CA HIS A 213 2.59 15.20 -10.18
C HIS A 213 3.82 16.09 -9.92
N PRO A 214 4.86 15.62 -9.23
CA PRO A 214 6.15 16.31 -9.24
C PRO A 214 6.72 16.37 -10.67
#